data_AF-A0A562RHC7-F1
#
_entry.id   AF-A0A562RHC7-F1
#
_cell.length_a   1.000
_cell.length_b   1.000
_cell.length_c   1.000
_cell.angle_alpha   90.00
_cell.angle_beta   90.00
_cell.angle_gamma   90.00
#
_symmetry.space_group_name_H-M   'P 1'
#
loop_
_entity.id
_entity.type
_entity.pdbx_description
1 polymer ?
#
loop_
_entity_poly.entity_id
_entity_poly.type
_entity_poly.pdbx_seq_one_letter_code
_entity_poly.pdbx_strand_id
1 'polypeptide(L)'
;MRELRNAADRFVLGVLDGKTINKSGLGGADVSLPRQLENIERLIIEDALRRKQGDVQTTAALLGLPKQTLYDKIKRLGVNVDGIKEGSSLRRGLCSSTDAGMTCRRRYPPA
;
A
#
# COMPACT_ATOMS: atom_id res chain seq x y z
N MET A 1 -1.13 -3.37 26.65
CA MET A 1 -0.04 -2.43 26.25
C MET A 1 1.36 -3.05 26.23
N ARG A 2 1.68 -4.05 27.07
CA ARG A 2 3.01 -4.70 27.07
C ARG A 2 3.27 -5.60 25.86
N GLU A 3 2.22 -6.25 25.37
CA GLU A 3 2.29 -7.14 24.19
C GLU A 3 2.75 -6.39 22.93
N LEU A 4 2.27 -5.15 22.73
CA LEU A 4 2.65 -4.32 21.59
C LEU A 4 4.13 -3.90 21.64
N ARG A 5 4.64 -3.59 22.84
CA ARG A 5 6.04 -3.22 23.04
C ARG A 5 6.95 -4.43 22.86
N ASN A 6 6.59 -5.59 23.42
CA ASN A 6 7.34 -6.82 23.23
C ASN A 6 7.37 -7.29 21.76
N ALA A 7 6.29 -7.07 21.01
CA ALA A 7 6.24 -7.35 19.58
C ALA A 7 7.18 -6.42 18.78
N ALA A 8 7.20 -5.12 19.11
CA ALA A 8 8.12 -4.16 18.52
C ALA A 8 9.59 -4.49 18.85
N ASP A 9 9.88 -4.85 20.10
CA ASP A 9 11.24 -5.21 20.53
C ASP A 9 11.74 -6.45 19.80
N ARG A 10 10.89 -7.48 19.63
CA ARG A 10 11.24 -8.69 18.87
C ARG A 10 11.42 -8.44 17.37
N PHE A 11 10.67 -7.49 16.82
CA PHE A 11 10.81 -7.06 15.42
C PHE A 11 12.12 -6.32 15.18
N VAL A 12 12.48 -5.37 16.06
CA VAL A 12 13.74 -4.62 15.99
C VAL A 12 14.95 -5.54 16.13
N LEU A 13 14.87 -6.53 17.02
CA LEU A 13 15.96 -7.48 17.25
C LEU A 13 16.06 -8.57 16.17
N GLY A 14 15.14 -8.62 15.20
CA GLY A 14 15.13 -9.66 14.15
C GLY A 14 14.88 -11.08 14.67
N VAL A 15 14.31 -11.21 15.88
CA VAL A 15 14.10 -12.50 16.58
C VAL A 15 12.72 -13.10 16.26
N LEU A 16 11.90 -12.42 15.46
CA LEU A 16 10.67 -13.00 14.92
C LEU A 16 11.04 -14.02 13.83
N ASP A 17 11.34 -15.22 14.32
CA ASP A 17 11.51 -16.49 13.63
C ASP A 17 12.54 -16.51 12.49
N GLY A 18 13.61 -17.29 12.72
CA GLY A 18 14.70 -17.58 11.78
C GLY A 18 14.29 -18.34 10.52
N LYS A 19 13.13 -18.05 9.95
CA LYS A 19 12.70 -18.50 8.62
C LYS A 19 12.05 -17.33 7.89
N THR A 20 12.87 -16.75 7.02
CA THR A 20 12.43 -16.10 5.77
C THR A 20 11.61 -14.81 5.91
N ILE A 21 12.22 -13.75 6.44
CA ILE A 21 11.92 -12.39 5.92
C ILE A 21 12.71 -12.22 4.61
N ASN A 22 12.30 -12.98 3.60
CA ASN A 22 12.71 -12.72 2.22
C ASN A 22 11.73 -13.41 1.30
N LYS A 23 10.64 -12.71 0.98
CA LYS A 23 9.89 -12.84 -0.28
C LYS A 23 8.90 -11.67 -0.40
N SER A 24 9.47 -10.50 -0.70
CA SER A 24 8.93 -9.48 -1.61
C SER A 24 9.64 -8.14 -1.34
N GLY A 25 10.84 -7.98 -1.90
CA GLY A 25 11.40 -6.66 -2.21
C GLY A 25 12.09 -5.85 -1.10
N LEU A 26 12.25 -6.38 0.12
CA LEU A 26 13.04 -5.74 1.18
C LEU A 26 14.38 -6.46 1.38
N GLY A 27 15.11 -6.66 0.29
CA GLY A 27 16.42 -7.30 0.32
C GLY A 27 17.43 -6.45 1.10
N GLY A 28 17.84 -6.94 2.27
CA GLY A 28 19.26 -7.05 2.63
C GLY A 28 20.11 -5.78 2.72
N ALA A 29 19.57 -4.68 3.24
CA ALA A 29 20.39 -3.58 3.74
C ALA A 29 19.77 -3.08 5.05
N ASP A 30 20.58 -2.54 5.96
CA ASP A 30 20.15 -1.83 7.16
C ASP A 30 19.19 -0.67 6.82
N VAL A 31 17.92 -0.98 6.53
CA VAL A 31 16.91 0.02 6.25
C VAL A 31 16.59 0.66 7.59
N SER A 32 17.12 1.86 7.82
CA SER A 32 16.88 2.65 9.01
C SER A 32 15.37 2.76 9.28
N LEU A 33 14.98 2.79 10.57
CA LEU A 33 13.58 2.89 10.98
C LEU A 33 12.80 4.00 10.24
N PRO A 34 13.35 5.22 10.03
CA PRO A 34 12.68 6.25 9.24
C PRO A 34 12.29 5.76 7.83
N ARG A 35 13.17 5.05 7.14
CA ARG A 35 12.94 4.55 5.79
C ARG A 35 11.93 3.41 5.76
N GLN A 36 11.87 2.59 6.80
CA GLN A 36 10.81 1.58 6.94
C GLN A 36 9.43 2.23 7.12
N LEU A 37 9.34 3.27 7.95
CA LEU A 37 8.10 4.02 8.15
C LEU A 37 7.64 4.70 6.86
N GLU A 38 8.56 5.27 6.08
CA GLU A 38 8.25 5.85 4.76
C GLU A 38 7.68 4.81 3.80
N ASN A 39 8.25 3.60 3.78
CA ASN A 39 7.73 2.51 2.94
C ASN A 39 6.32 2.08 3.37
N ILE A 40 6.07 1.94 4.68
CA ILE A 40 4.75 1.61 5.21
C ILE A 40 3.74 2.70 4.85
N GLU A 41 4.12 3.96 5.06
CA GLU A 41 3.28 5.11 4.73
C GLU A 41 2.94 5.14 3.24
N ARG A 42 3.93 4.91 2.37
CA ARG A 42 3.73 4.80 0.93
C ARG A 42 2.73 3.71 0.58
N LEU A 43 2.88 2.51 1.15
CA LEU A 43 1.98 1.39 0.90
C LEU A 43 0.53 1.70 1.30
N ILE A 44 0.32 2.36 2.44
CA ILE A 44 -1.01 2.76 2.91
C ILE A 44 -1.64 3.77 1.96
N ILE A 45 -0.89 4.80 1.56
CA ILE A 45 -1.37 5.84 0.65
C ILE A 45 -1.74 5.25 -0.71
N GLU A 46 -0.88 4.41 -1.28
CA GLU A 46 -1.16 3.75 -2.57
C GLU A 46 -2.40 2.85 -2.50
N ASP A 47 -2.58 2.11 -1.40
CA ASP A 47 -3.74 1.25 -1.23
C ASP A 47 -5.04 2.06 -1.12
N ALA A 48 -5.02 3.13 -0.33
CA ALA A 48 -6.14 4.04 -0.21
C ALA A 48 -6.49 4.69 -1.57
N LEU A 49 -5.49 5.14 -2.32
CA LEU A 49 -5.68 5.68 -3.67
C LEU A 49 -6.28 4.65 -4.61
N ARG A 50 -5.81 3.39 -4.61
CA ARG A 50 -6.42 2.32 -5.42
C ARG A 50 -7.89 2.09 -5.08
N ARG A 51 -8.25 2.07 -3.79
CA ARG A 51 -9.65 1.92 -3.32
C ARG A 51 -10.55 3.08 -3.75
N LYS A 52 -9.98 4.27 -3.92
CA LYS A 52 -10.68 5.50 -4.36
C LYS A 52 -10.41 5.84 -5.83
N GLN A 53 -9.92 4.88 -6.62
CA GLN A 53 -9.69 5.05 -8.07
C GLN A 53 -8.79 6.26 -8.40
N GLY A 54 -7.82 6.53 -7.52
CA GLY A 54 -6.87 7.63 -7.63
C GLY A 54 -7.45 9.02 -7.33
N ASP A 55 -8.66 9.14 -6.79
CA ASP A 55 -9.17 10.41 -6.30
C ASP A 55 -8.50 10.79 -4.97
N VAL A 56 -7.62 11.79 -5.05
CA VAL A 56 -6.86 12.31 -3.90
C VAL A 56 -7.77 12.96 -2.86
N GLN A 57 -8.90 13.56 -3.26
CA GLN A 57 -9.77 14.29 -2.36
C GLN A 57 -10.53 13.35 -1.42
N THR A 58 -11.14 12.31 -1.98
CA THR A 58 -11.80 11.27 -1.18
C THR A 58 -10.80 10.40 -0.44
N THR A 59 -9.57 10.24 -0.95
CA THR A 59 -8.49 9.54 -0.24
C THR A 59 -8.03 10.32 0.99
N ALA A 60 -7.86 11.64 0.90
CA ALA A 60 -7.50 12.49 2.04
C ALA A 60 -8.55 12.41 3.15
N ALA A 61 -9.84 12.47 2.77
CA ALA A 61 -10.95 12.30 3.71
C ALA A 61 -10.95 10.90 4.36
N LEU A 62 -10.71 9.84 3.58
CA LEU A 62 -10.62 8.47 4.10
C LEU A 62 -9.50 8.30 5.12
N LEU A 63 -8.34 8.91 4.87
CA LEU A 63 -7.17 8.84 5.75
C LEU A 63 -7.24 9.83 6.92
N GLY A 64 -8.26 10.69 6.97
CA GLY A 64 -8.38 11.73 7.99
C GLY A 64 -7.29 12.81 7.90
N LEU A 65 -6.75 13.05 6.71
CA LEU A 65 -5.66 13.99 6.48
C LEU A 65 -6.14 15.27 5.77
N PRO A 66 -5.53 16.43 6.06
CA PRO A 66 -5.67 17.59 5.20
C PRO A 66 -5.20 17.28 3.78
N LYS A 67 -5.91 17.83 2.78
CA LYS A 67 -5.62 17.60 1.35
C LYS A 67 -4.18 17.97 0.99
N GLN A 68 -3.72 19.15 1.44
CA GLN A 68 -2.36 19.63 1.21
C GLN A 68 -1.32 18.65 1.78
N THR A 69 -1.53 18.16 3.00
CA THR A 69 -0.64 17.18 3.64
C THR A 69 -0.54 15.89 2.84
N LEU A 70 -1.64 15.41 2.26
CA LEU A 70 -1.60 14.22 1.39
C LEU A 70 -0.80 14.48 0.11
N TYR A 71 -0.97 15.65 -0.53
CA TYR A 71 -0.17 16.02 -1.69
C TYR A 71 1.33 16.09 -1.38
N ASP A 72 1.70 16.67 -0.24
CA ASP A 72 3.10 16.74 0.21
C ASP A 72 3.68 15.34 0.44
N LYS A 73 2.90 14.44 1.07
CA LYS A 73 3.30 13.04 1.28
C LYS A 73 3.46 12.28 -0.04
N ILE A 74 2.53 12.44 -0.98
CA ILE A 74 2.59 11.82 -2.31
C ILE A 74 3.88 12.25 -3.04
N LYS A 75 4.18 13.55 -3.03
CA LYS A 75 5.37 14.10 -3.68
C LYS A 75 6.66 13.59 -3.02
N ARG A 76 6.73 13.63 -1.69
CA ARG A 76 7.91 13.18 -0.93
C ARG A 76 8.18 11.68 -1.09
N LEU A 77 7.13 10.86 -1.08
CA LEU A 77 7.24 9.40 -1.15
C LEU A 77 7.30 8.84 -2.57
N GLY A 78 7.13 9.69 -3.59
CA GLY A 78 7.19 9.29 -5.00
C GLY A 78 6.00 8.43 -5.46
N VAL A 79 4.80 8.65 -4.89
CA VAL A 79 3.61 7.89 -5.26
C VAL A 79 3.07 8.34 -6.62
N ASN A 80 2.97 7.43 -7.58
CA ASN A 80 2.41 7.70 -8.90
C ASN A 80 0.87 7.64 -8.89
N VAL A 81 0.23 8.78 -8.65
CA VAL A 81 -1.24 8.89 -8.63
C VAL A 81 -1.84 8.65 -10.02
N ASP A 82 -1.22 9.16 -11.07
CA ASP A 82 -1.76 9.12 -12.43
C ASP A 82 -1.79 7.68 -12.96
N GLY A 83 -0.71 6.92 -12.74
CA GLY A 83 -0.69 5.48 -13.06
C GLY A 83 -1.74 4.67 -12.28
N ILE A 84 -2.06 5.06 -11.04
CA ILE A 84 -3.13 4.44 -10.25
C ILE A 84 -4.51 4.79 -10.83
N LYS A 85 -4.73 6.04 -11.27
CA LYS A 85 -5.96 6.47 -11.93
C LYS A 85 -6.18 5.72 -13.24
N GLU A 86 -5.16 5.66 -14.09
CA GLU A 86 -5.19 4.93 -15.37
C GLU A 86 -5.47 3.43 -15.16
N GLY A 87 -4.80 2.79 -14.20
CA GLY A 87 -5.05 1.39 -13.87
C GLY A 87 -6.50 1.15 -13.39
N SER A 88 -7.13 2.15 -12.77
CA SER A 88 -8.52 2.07 -12.32
C SER A 88 -9.55 2.34 -13.43
N SER A 89 -9.22 3.17 -14.42
CA SER A 89 -10.08 3.40 -15.59
C SER A 89 -10.09 2.18 -16.51
N LEU A 90 -8.93 1.55 -16.74
CA LEU A 90 -8.79 0.29 -17.47
C LEU A 90 -9.66 -0.82 -16.84
N ARG A 91 -9.62 -0.99 -15.52
CA ARG A 91 -10.44 -2.00 -14.82
C ARG A 91 -11.95 -1.76 -14.94
N ARG A 92 -12.39 -0.50 -15.04
CA ARG A 92 -13.82 -0.18 -15.26
C ARG A 92 -14.25 -0.50 -16.68
N GLY A 93 -13.39 -0.26 -17.68
CA GLY A 93 -13.68 -0.58 -19.09
C GLY A 93 -13.78 -2.08 -19.40
N LEU A 94 -13.20 -2.95 -18.56
CA LEU A 94 -13.23 -4.41 -18.75
C LEU A 94 -14.50 -5.11 -18.22
N CYS A 95 -15.42 -4.41 -17.54
CA CYS A 95 -16.65 -5.02 -16.97
C CYS A 95 -17.95 -4.60 -17.68
N SER A 96 -17.89 -3.96 -18.85
CA SER A 96 -19.08 -3.39 -19.52
C SER A 96 -19.64 -4.17 -20.71
N SER A 97 -19.29 -5.46 -20.91
CA SER A 97 -19.96 -6.31 -21.91
C SER A 97 -20.58 -7.56 -21.27
N THR A 98 -21.91 -7.58 -21.24
CA THR A 98 -22.79 -8.74 -21.15
C THR A 98 -22.32 -9.90 -22.05
N ASP A 99 -21.97 -11.06 -21.47
CA ASP A 99 -22.60 -12.37 -21.73
C ASP A 99 -22.03 -13.44 -20.75
N ALA A 100 -22.78 -14.53 -20.57
CA ALA A 100 -22.63 -15.60 -19.59
C ALA A 100 -21.20 -16.10 -19.26
N GLY A 101 -20.94 -16.34 -17.96
CA GLY A 101 -19.80 -17.13 -17.49
C GLY A 101 -18.83 -16.40 -16.55
N MET A 102 -19.32 -15.95 -15.39
CA MET A 102 -18.53 -15.23 -14.39
C MET A 102 -17.54 -16.14 -13.64
N THR A 103 -16.30 -16.23 -14.13
CA THR A 103 -15.14 -16.48 -13.27
C THR A 103 -14.26 -15.24 -13.24
N CYS A 104 -14.73 -14.20 -12.54
CA CYS A 104 -13.88 -13.08 -12.12
C CYS A 104 -12.85 -13.62 -11.12
N ARG A 105 -11.74 -14.17 -11.63
CA ARG A 105 -10.55 -14.42 -10.81
C ARG A 105 -10.10 -13.06 -10.26
N ARG A 106 -10.48 -12.80 -9.00
CA ARG A 106 -9.85 -11.81 -8.13
C ARG A 106 -8.36 -12.13 -8.13
N ARG A 107 -7.62 -11.45 -8.98
CA ARG A 107 -6.16 -11.51 -9.01
C ARG A 107 -5.65 -10.66 -7.83
N TYR A 108 -5.83 -11.19 -6.62
CA TYR A 108 -4.88 -10.91 -5.55
C TYR A 108 -3.65 -11.77 -5.84
N PRO A 109 -2.44 -11.21 -5.94
CA PRO A 109 -1.24 -12.02 -5.94
C PRO A 109 -1.11 -12.73 -4.57
N PRO A 110 -0.87 -14.05 -4.50
CA PRO A 110 -0.52 -14.70 -3.25
C PRO A 110 0.88 -14.27 -2.79
N ALA A 111 1.07 -14.25 -1.46
CA ALA A 111 2.33 -13.99 -0.77
C ALA A 111 3.43 -14.99 -1.12
#